data_AF-A0A150TG02-F1
#
_entry.id   AF-A0A150TG02-F1
#
_cell.length_a   1.000
_cell.length_b   1.000
_cell.length_c   1.000
_cell.angle_alpha   90.00
_cell.angle_beta   90.00
_cell.angle_gamma   90.00
#
_symmetry.space_group_name_H-M   'P 1'
#
loop_
_entity.id
_entity.type
_entity.pdbx_description
1 polymer ?
#
loop_
_entity_poly.entity_id
_entity_poly.type
_entity_poly.pdbx_seq_one_letter_code
_entity_poly.pdbx_strand_id
1 'polypeptide(L)'
;MIHGGRAMRGGAGGGGALARGWELARGGALARGWVLALAGVMGALGAGAGCEERAGVSPAARKGFGEACADGAECASSVCAAIGGVCSKGCRVDRECGAGYVCRSRDDGPDGVCSKPQGRAPGEACMTAVECQHGRCLHRAGARDQPGHCSAYCEGAGDCPAGLKTCEEIADSAGRKMCLPGESGAGTAAPGAKGKASER
;
A
#
# COMPACT_ATOMS: atom_id res chain seq x y z
N MET A 1 -54.59 -12.97 30.46
CA MET A 1 -53.86 -14.17 30.02
C MET A 1 -52.41 -13.78 29.85
N ILE A 2 -51.54 -14.43 30.61
CA ILE A 2 -50.18 -14.02 30.92
C ILE A 2 -49.25 -14.97 30.14
N HIS A 3 -48.47 -14.44 29.20
CA HIS A 3 -47.27 -15.09 28.67
C HIS A 3 -46.17 -14.04 28.84
N GLY A 4 -45.11 -14.24 29.63
CA GLY A 4 -44.35 -15.46 29.85
C GLY A 4 -42.95 -15.17 29.32
N GLY A 5 -42.12 -14.57 30.17
CA GLY A 5 -40.78 -14.09 29.79
C GLY A 5 -39.79 -15.21 29.48
N ARG A 6 -38.72 -14.85 28.79
CA ARG A 6 -37.49 -15.65 28.76
C ARG A 6 -36.28 -14.72 28.71
N ALA A 7 -35.68 -14.54 29.89
CA ALA A 7 -34.34 -13.98 30.07
C ALA A 7 -33.32 -15.01 29.56
N MET A 8 -32.40 -14.58 28.69
CA MET A 8 -31.21 -15.36 28.36
C MET A 8 -30.03 -14.84 29.19
N ARG A 9 -29.61 -15.70 30.10
CA ARG A 9 -28.45 -15.58 30.99
C ARG A 9 -27.14 -15.63 30.21
N GLY A 10 -26.21 -14.82 30.71
CA GLY A 10 -24.76 -15.00 30.81
C GLY A 10 -24.07 -16.14 30.07
N GLY A 11 -23.13 -15.75 29.21
CA GLY A 11 -21.96 -16.54 28.84
C GLY A 11 -20.70 -15.84 29.35
N ALA A 12 -20.31 -16.12 30.59
CA ALA A 12 -18.94 -15.96 31.03
C ALA A 12 -18.17 -17.18 30.49
N GLY A 13 -17.17 -16.96 29.65
CA GLY A 13 -16.39 -18.06 29.09
C GLY A 13 -15.09 -17.58 28.46
N GLY A 14 -13.99 -17.98 29.07
CA GLY A 14 -12.74 -18.25 28.34
C GLY A 14 -11.69 -17.15 28.38
N GLY A 15 -11.02 -17.01 29.53
CA GLY A 15 -9.62 -16.59 29.51
C GLY A 15 -8.80 -17.63 28.72
N GLY A 16 -8.31 -17.23 27.56
CA GLY A 16 -7.41 -18.02 26.72
C GLY A 16 -6.09 -17.27 26.56
N ALA A 17 -5.25 -17.33 27.60
CA ALA A 17 -3.85 -16.99 27.48
C ALA A 17 -3.17 -18.01 26.57
N LEU A 18 -3.05 -17.69 25.27
CA LEU A 18 -2.15 -18.38 24.35
C LEU A 18 -0.91 -17.52 24.15
N ALA A 19 -0.09 -17.51 25.21
CA ALA A 19 1.34 -17.45 25.01
C ALA A 19 1.76 -18.75 24.30
N ARG A 20 2.34 -18.67 23.10
CA ARG A 20 3.30 -19.65 22.57
C ARG A 20 3.82 -19.23 21.18
N GLY A 21 5.09 -18.83 21.16
CA GLY A 21 6.05 -19.32 20.18
C GLY A 21 5.96 -18.77 18.76
N TRP A 22 6.60 -17.63 18.52
CA TRP A 22 7.28 -17.45 17.25
C TRP A 22 8.71 -17.95 17.40
N GLU A 23 8.90 -19.19 16.92
CA GLU A 23 10.17 -19.83 16.73
C GLU A 23 11.08 -18.93 15.86
N LEU A 24 12.21 -18.57 16.47
CA LEU A 24 13.44 -18.25 15.77
C LEU A 24 13.82 -19.44 14.87
N ALA A 25 13.45 -19.38 13.59
CA ALA A 25 14.02 -20.25 12.56
C ALA A 25 15.48 -19.83 12.30
N ARG A 26 16.35 -20.30 13.20
CA ARG A 26 17.79 -20.45 12.98
C ARG A 26 18.02 -21.64 12.04
N GLY A 27 18.94 -21.47 11.10
CA GLY A 27 19.87 -22.53 10.72
C GLY A 27 19.50 -23.39 9.52
N GLY A 28 19.51 -22.81 8.32
CA GLY A 28 19.69 -23.55 7.07
C GLY A 28 21.17 -23.69 6.73
N ALA A 29 21.90 -24.54 7.46
CA ALA A 29 23.24 -24.98 7.10
C ALA A 29 23.15 -26.40 6.53
N LEU A 30 23.21 -26.55 5.20
CA LEU A 30 23.63 -27.80 4.57
C LEU A 30 24.61 -27.48 3.45
N ALA A 31 25.87 -27.63 3.83
CA ALA A 31 27.03 -27.72 2.96
C ALA A 31 26.93 -28.93 2.03
N ARG A 32 26.98 -28.68 0.72
CA ARG A 32 27.46 -29.59 -0.33
C ARG A 32 28.07 -28.66 -1.39
N GLY A 33 29.38 -28.42 -1.41
CA GLY A 33 30.39 -29.43 -1.66
C GLY A 33 30.60 -29.56 -3.17
N TRP A 34 31.19 -28.54 -3.80
CA TRP A 34 31.86 -28.66 -5.11
C TRP A 34 33.15 -27.84 -5.05
N VAL A 35 34.20 -28.51 -4.57
CA VAL A 35 35.58 -28.17 -4.90
C VAL A 35 35.81 -28.69 -6.31
N LEU A 36 35.96 -27.79 -7.29
CA LEU A 36 36.78 -28.07 -8.46
C LEU A 36 37.63 -26.85 -8.74
N ALA A 37 38.91 -27.02 -8.42
CA ALA A 37 40.00 -26.17 -8.82
C ALA A 37 40.10 -26.13 -10.35
N LEU A 38 40.21 -24.92 -10.91
CA LEU A 38 40.95 -24.70 -12.14
C LEU A 38 41.92 -23.55 -11.88
N ALA A 39 43.15 -23.96 -11.58
CA ALA A 39 44.33 -23.14 -11.69
C ALA A 39 44.58 -22.78 -13.16
N GLY A 40 45.05 -21.56 -13.38
CA GLY A 40 45.74 -21.18 -14.62
C GLY A 40 45.10 -19.99 -15.33
N VAL A 41 45.61 -18.80 -15.06
CA VAL A 41 46.58 -18.12 -15.93
C VAL A 41 47.07 -16.88 -15.20
N MET A 42 48.36 -16.90 -14.85
CA MET A 42 49.12 -15.68 -14.55
C MET A 42 49.09 -14.79 -15.80
N GLY A 43 48.60 -13.56 -15.65
CA GLY A 43 48.56 -12.58 -16.72
C GLY A 43 48.66 -11.16 -16.19
N ALA A 44 49.90 -10.68 -16.11
CA ALA A 44 50.34 -9.29 -16.13
C ALA A 44 49.84 -8.33 -15.01
N LEU A 45 50.81 -7.99 -14.14
CA LEU A 45 50.87 -6.73 -13.42
C LEU A 45 50.82 -5.55 -14.41
N GLY A 46 49.62 -5.03 -14.64
CA GLY A 46 49.39 -3.71 -15.22
C GLY A 46 49.22 -2.70 -14.09
N ALA A 47 50.32 -2.07 -13.66
CA ALA A 47 50.28 -0.86 -12.86
C ALA A 47 49.79 0.31 -13.75
N GLY A 48 48.50 0.29 -14.07
CA GLY A 48 47.76 1.44 -14.54
C GLY A 48 46.98 1.97 -13.35
N ALA A 49 47.56 2.92 -12.61
CA ALA A 49 46.82 3.81 -11.73
C ALA A 49 45.95 4.76 -12.58
N GLY A 50 45.10 4.19 -13.41
CA GLY A 50 43.90 4.86 -13.88
C GLY A 50 42.86 4.56 -12.84
N CYS A 51 42.78 5.40 -11.81
CA CYS A 51 41.47 5.73 -11.30
C CYS A 51 40.74 6.26 -12.54
N GLU A 52 40.04 5.39 -13.27
CA GLU A 52 38.84 5.78 -13.99
C GLU A 52 37.96 6.35 -12.89
N GLU A 53 38.23 7.62 -12.64
CA GLU A 53 37.36 8.65 -12.17
C GLU A 53 36.03 8.28 -12.78
N ARG A 54 35.26 7.48 -12.01
CA ARG A 54 33.87 7.15 -12.29
C ARG A 54 33.30 8.50 -12.62
N ALA A 55 33.17 8.74 -13.94
CA ALA A 55 32.93 10.06 -14.48
C ALA A 55 31.84 10.57 -13.59
N GLY A 56 32.22 11.58 -12.79
CA GLY A 56 31.33 12.15 -11.83
C GLY A 56 30.09 12.36 -12.66
N VAL A 57 29.00 11.68 -12.28
CA VAL A 57 27.69 12.26 -12.48
C VAL A 57 27.95 13.61 -11.88
N SER A 58 28.20 14.59 -12.76
CA SER A 58 28.46 15.93 -12.32
C SER A 58 27.29 16.21 -11.40
N PRO A 59 27.41 17.09 -10.41
CA PRO A 59 26.23 17.67 -9.80
C PRO A 59 25.44 18.48 -10.86
N ALA A 60 25.17 17.93 -12.05
CA ALA A 60 23.94 18.09 -12.79
C ALA A 60 22.86 18.17 -11.73
N ALA A 61 22.31 19.38 -11.64
CA ALA A 61 21.39 19.77 -10.61
C ALA A 61 20.35 18.66 -10.49
N ARG A 62 20.31 18.01 -9.32
CA ARG A 62 19.33 16.95 -9.07
C ARG A 62 17.95 17.53 -9.37
N LYS A 63 17.13 16.75 -10.07
CA LYS A 63 15.81 17.16 -10.51
C LYS A 63 14.92 17.51 -9.32
N GLY A 64 14.14 18.57 -9.50
CA GLY A 64 13.20 19.08 -8.52
C GLY A 64 11.93 18.23 -8.42
N PHE A 65 11.09 18.54 -7.43
CA PHE A 65 9.79 17.90 -7.26
C PHE A 65 8.91 18.07 -8.51
N GLY A 66 8.28 16.99 -8.96
CA GLY A 66 7.39 16.95 -10.13
C GLY A 66 8.09 16.77 -11.48
N GLU A 67 9.43 16.85 -11.52
CA GLU A 67 10.20 16.58 -12.73
C GLU A 67 10.31 15.08 -13.03
N ALA A 68 10.42 14.72 -14.31
CA ALA A 68 10.47 13.31 -14.71
C ALA A 68 11.78 12.62 -14.32
N CYS A 69 11.71 11.40 -13.80
CA CYS A 69 12.84 10.57 -13.39
C CYS A 69 12.66 9.12 -13.85
N ALA A 70 13.78 8.45 -14.08
CA ALA A 70 13.92 7.01 -14.24
C ALA A 70 14.22 6.33 -12.91
N ASP A 71 15.04 6.96 -12.06
CA ASP A 71 15.38 6.43 -10.74
C ASP A 71 15.59 7.52 -9.67
N GLY A 72 15.72 7.10 -8.42
CA GLY A 72 15.83 8.02 -7.28
C GLY A 72 17.09 8.88 -7.30
N ALA A 73 18.20 8.43 -7.89
CA ALA A 73 19.46 9.16 -7.90
C ALA A 73 19.38 10.47 -8.71
N GLU A 74 18.46 10.55 -9.66
CA GLU A 74 18.20 11.76 -10.42
C GLU A 74 17.49 12.85 -9.61
N CYS A 75 16.81 12.48 -8.52
CA CYS A 75 15.95 13.36 -7.75
C CYS A 75 16.68 13.99 -6.56
N ALA A 76 16.40 15.27 -6.28
CA ALA A 76 16.93 15.96 -5.10
C ALA A 76 16.51 15.26 -3.80
N SER A 77 15.30 14.71 -3.78
CA SER A 77 14.73 13.93 -2.68
C SER A 77 15.22 12.50 -2.57
N SER A 78 15.98 12.01 -3.56
CA SER A 78 16.35 10.60 -3.71
C SER A 78 15.15 9.64 -3.88
N VAL A 79 13.96 10.17 -4.19
CA VAL A 79 12.72 9.39 -4.37
C VAL A 79 12.13 9.67 -5.75
N CYS A 80 12.09 8.64 -6.59
CA CYS A 80 11.37 8.64 -7.86
C CYS A 80 10.08 7.82 -7.70
N ALA A 81 8.92 8.44 -7.95
CA ALA A 81 7.64 7.75 -7.84
C ALA A 81 7.52 6.71 -8.98
N ALA A 82 7.37 5.43 -8.63
CA ALA A 82 7.24 4.34 -9.60
C ALA A 82 6.09 4.56 -10.59
N ILE A 83 5.01 5.19 -10.12
CA ILE A 83 3.84 5.54 -10.92
C ILE A 83 3.90 7.02 -11.27
N GLY A 84 3.99 7.28 -12.56
CA GLY A 84 4.13 8.63 -13.13
C GLY A 84 5.57 9.06 -13.38
N GLY A 85 6.58 8.35 -12.86
CA GLY A 85 8.00 8.59 -13.16
C GLY A 85 8.42 10.01 -12.83
N VAL A 86 8.06 10.51 -11.64
CA VAL A 86 8.38 11.88 -11.22
C VAL A 86 9.11 11.91 -9.88
N CYS A 87 10.03 12.86 -9.75
CA CYS A 87 10.73 13.14 -8.52
C CYS A 87 9.73 13.61 -7.47
N SER A 88 9.76 12.94 -6.33
CA SER A 88 8.69 13.05 -5.35
C SER A 88 9.23 13.09 -3.92
N LYS A 89 8.34 13.24 -2.95
CA LYS A 89 8.62 13.20 -1.53
C LYS A 89 7.68 12.24 -0.83
N GLY A 90 8.05 11.81 0.36
CA GLY A 90 7.15 11.08 1.25
C GLY A 90 5.96 11.95 1.65
N CYS A 91 4.82 11.31 1.90
CA CYS A 91 3.60 11.97 2.34
C CYS A 91 2.77 11.06 3.25
N ARG A 92 1.91 11.64 4.08
CA ARG A 92 0.86 10.90 4.79
C ARG A 92 -0.53 11.19 4.21
N VAL A 93 -0.77 12.43 3.80
CA VAL A 93 -2.03 12.87 3.18
C VAL A 93 -1.79 13.71 1.93
N ASP A 94 -2.81 13.79 1.05
CA ASP A 94 -2.72 14.46 -0.26
C ASP A 94 -2.30 15.94 -0.17
N ARG A 95 -2.73 16.64 0.88
CA ARG A 95 -2.40 18.06 1.09
C ARG A 95 -0.90 18.32 1.23
N GLU A 96 -0.12 17.33 1.66
CA GLU A 96 1.33 17.44 1.74
C GLU A 96 1.97 17.48 0.35
N CYS A 97 1.34 16.87 -0.66
CA CYS A 97 1.84 16.78 -2.02
C CYS A 97 1.63 18.06 -2.85
N GLY A 98 0.66 18.89 -2.46
CA GLY A 98 0.28 20.08 -3.21
C GLY A 98 -0.69 19.76 -4.35
N ALA A 99 -1.16 20.82 -5.02
CA ALA A 99 -2.17 20.70 -6.06
C ALA A 99 -1.69 19.84 -7.25
N GLY A 100 -2.56 18.94 -7.71
CA GLY A 100 -2.29 18.06 -8.87
C GLY A 100 -1.53 16.78 -8.55
N TYR A 101 -1.24 16.51 -7.27
CA TYR A 101 -0.59 15.28 -6.81
C TYR A 101 -1.43 14.61 -5.72
N VAL A 102 -1.31 13.29 -5.63
CA VAL A 102 -1.97 12.46 -4.62
C VAL A 102 -0.93 11.69 -3.81
N CYS A 103 -1.25 11.40 -2.55
CA CYS A 103 -0.41 10.61 -1.68
C CYS A 103 -0.67 9.13 -1.90
N ARG A 104 0.16 8.49 -2.73
CA ARG A 104 0.01 7.08 -3.08
C ARG A 104 0.77 6.20 -2.10
N SER A 105 0.15 5.11 -1.68
CA SER A 105 0.81 4.12 -0.83
C SER A 105 1.99 3.44 -1.52
N ARG A 106 3.06 3.23 -0.75
CA ARG A 106 4.17 2.37 -1.16
C ARG A 106 3.95 0.94 -0.69
N ASP A 107 4.53 -0.01 -1.42
CA ASP A 107 4.58 -1.41 -1.01
C ASP A 107 5.57 -1.63 0.13
N ASP A 108 6.63 -0.82 0.20
CA ASP A 108 7.76 -1.00 1.13
C ASP A 108 7.60 -0.28 2.48
N GLY A 109 6.43 0.28 2.82
CA GLY A 109 6.33 1.02 4.07
C GLY A 109 4.99 1.65 4.44
N PRO A 110 4.94 2.23 5.66
CA PRO A 110 3.75 2.87 6.21
C PRO A 110 3.59 4.33 5.78
N ASP A 111 4.47 4.87 4.94
CA ASP A 111 4.33 6.21 4.38
C ASP A 111 3.98 6.12 2.89
N GLY A 112 3.30 7.14 2.38
CA GLY A 112 3.03 7.29 0.96
C GLY A 112 4.14 8.06 0.25
N VAL A 113 4.03 8.13 -1.07
CA VAL A 113 4.84 8.99 -1.94
C VAL A 113 3.90 9.81 -2.81
N CYS A 114 4.23 11.09 -3.01
CA CYS A 114 3.43 11.92 -3.90
C CYS A 114 3.54 11.42 -5.34
N SER A 115 2.45 11.28 -6.06
CA SER A 115 2.48 10.91 -7.46
C SER A 115 1.43 11.65 -8.24
N LYS A 116 1.56 11.68 -9.56
CA LYS A 116 0.46 12.10 -10.42
C LYS A 116 -0.72 11.14 -10.17
N PRO A 117 -1.97 11.64 -10.14
CA PRO A 117 -3.14 10.78 -10.01
C PRO A 117 -3.21 9.84 -11.22
N GLN A 118 -3.23 8.53 -10.96
CA GLN A 118 -3.41 7.50 -11.99
C GLN A 118 -4.38 6.42 -11.53
N GLY A 119 -5.35 6.09 -12.36
CA GLY A 119 -6.42 5.14 -12.02
C GLY A 119 -7.68 5.84 -11.51
N ARG A 120 -8.51 5.05 -10.82
CA ARG A 120 -9.82 5.41 -10.30
C ARG A 120 -9.73 6.36 -9.12
N ALA A 121 -10.63 7.34 -9.10
CA ALA A 121 -10.72 8.33 -8.04
C ALA A 121 -11.25 7.71 -6.74
N PRO A 122 -10.99 8.33 -5.58
CA PRO A 122 -11.59 7.91 -4.32
C PRO A 122 -13.12 7.82 -4.40
N GLY A 123 -13.68 6.75 -3.84
CA GLY A 123 -15.11 6.42 -3.88
C GLY A 123 -15.54 5.53 -5.05
N GLU A 124 -14.74 5.42 -6.11
CA GLU A 124 -15.05 4.53 -7.22
C GLU A 124 -14.80 3.05 -6.87
N ALA A 125 -15.52 2.14 -7.52
CA ALA A 125 -15.36 0.71 -7.30
C ALA A 125 -14.03 0.18 -7.87
N CYS A 126 -13.40 -0.77 -7.18
CA CYS A 126 -12.13 -1.38 -7.58
C CYS A 126 -12.09 -2.86 -7.22
N MET A 127 -11.23 -3.64 -7.89
CA MET A 127 -10.92 -5.02 -7.48
C MET A 127 -9.56 -5.13 -6.81
N THR A 128 -8.63 -4.25 -7.17
CA THR A 128 -7.25 -4.29 -6.69
C THR A 128 -6.74 -2.91 -6.33
N ALA A 129 -5.74 -2.85 -5.45
CA ALA A 129 -5.12 -1.61 -5.01
C ALA A 129 -4.52 -0.79 -6.16
N VAL A 130 -3.98 -1.45 -7.20
CA VAL A 130 -3.32 -0.78 -8.32
C VAL A 130 -4.28 0.07 -9.15
N GLU A 131 -5.56 -0.30 -9.19
CA GLU A 131 -6.60 0.43 -9.93
C GLU A 131 -6.90 1.81 -9.34
N CYS A 132 -6.57 2.06 -8.08
CA CYS A 132 -6.91 3.29 -7.37
C CYS A 132 -5.78 4.32 -7.42
N GLN A 133 -6.11 5.60 -7.48
CA GLN A 133 -5.14 6.71 -7.46
C GLN A 133 -4.18 6.66 -6.28
N HIS A 134 -4.69 6.36 -5.09
CA HIS A 134 -3.92 6.28 -3.83
C HIS A 134 -3.31 4.90 -3.58
N GLY A 135 -3.51 3.95 -4.49
CA GLY A 135 -3.02 2.58 -4.31
C GLY A 135 -3.76 1.81 -3.21
N ARG A 136 -5.03 2.14 -2.95
CA ARG A 136 -5.83 1.55 -1.87
C ARG A 136 -7.23 1.19 -2.34
N CYS A 137 -7.48 -0.11 -2.43
CA CYS A 137 -8.80 -0.67 -2.66
C CYS A 137 -9.30 -1.34 -1.38
N LEU A 138 -10.35 -0.79 -0.79
CA LEU A 138 -10.92 -1.27 0.47
C LEU A 138 -12.11 -2.19 0.19
N HIS A 139 -12.00 -3.44 0.67
CA HIS A 139 -13.09 -4.41 0.63
C HIS A 139 -13.76 -4.50 2.01
N ARG A 140 -15.04 -4.87 2.02
CA ARG A 140 -15.69 -5.23 3.29
C ARG A 140 -15.02 -6.48 3.87
N ALA A 141 -14.93 -6.55 5.19
CA ALA A 141 -14.42 -7.73 5.88
C ALA A 141 -15.17 -8.98 5.44
N GLY A 142 -14.43 -10.01 5.00
CA GLY A 142 -15.00 -11.28 4.49
C GLY A 142 -15.52 -11.24 3.05
N ALA A 143 -15.45 -10.11 2.34
CA ALA A 143 -15.98 -9.95 0.98
C ALA A 143 -14.89 -9.58 -0.05
N ARG A 144 -13.77 -10.33 -0.06
CA ARG A 144 -12.64 -10.06 -0.97
C ARG A 144 -12.98 -10.28 -2.45
N ASP A 145 -13.96 -11.13 -2.74
CA ASP A 145 -14.43 -11.40 -4.12
C ASP A 145 -15.48 -10.38 -4.62
N GLN A 146 -15.88 -9.43 -3.77
CA GLN A 146 -16.79 -8.36 -4.15
C GLN A 146 -16.01 -7.07 -4.48
N PRO A 147 -16.52 -6.22 -5.38
CA PRO A 147 -15.92 -4.92 -5.65
C PRO A 147 -15.72 -4.13 -4.34
N GLY A 148 -14.49 -3.71 -4.10
CA GLY A 148 -14.14 -2.74 -3.08
C GLY A 148 -14.41 -1.31 -3.56
N HIS A 149 -13.91 -0.33 -2.81
CA HIS A 149 -13.88 1.07 -3.22
C HIS A 149 -12.50 1.67 -3.02
N CYS A 150 -12.13 2.58 -3.92
CA CYS A 150 -10.91 3.34 -3.80
C CYS A 150 -11.00 4.31 -2.62
N SER A 151 -9.98 4.35 -1.79
CA SER A 151 -9.93 5.20 -0.60
C SER A 151 -8.65 6.03 -0.57
N ALA A 152 -8.64 7.08 0.26
CA ALA A 152 -7.52 7.98 0.49
C ALA A 152 -7.21 8.06 1.99
N TYR A 153 -5.98 8.41 2.33
CA TYR A 153 -5.62 8.71 3.72
C TYR A 153 -6.22 10.01 4.19
N CYS A 154 -6.49 10.09 5.49
CA CYS A 154 -7.02 11.29 6.13
C CYS A 154 -6.48 11.42 7.55
N GLU A 155 -6.47 12.64 8.08
CA GLU A 155 -6.23 12.88 9.51
C GLU A 155 -7.54 13.20 10.24
N GLY A 156 -8.48 13.84 9.53
CA GLY A 156 -9.87 14.03 9.93
C GLY A 156 -10.84 13.99 8.75
N ALA A 157 -12.14 14.09 9.05
CA ALA A 157 -13.21 14.00 8.04
C ALA A 157 -13.13 15.08 6.96
N GLY A 158 -12.52 16.24 7.26
CA GLY A 158 -12.33 17.33 6.30
C GLY A 158 -11.28 17.05 5.22
N ASP A 159 -10.43 16.03 5.41
CA ASP A 159 -9.45 15.62 4.39
C ASP A 159 -10.09 14.67 3.34
N CYS A 160 -11.31 14.19 3.59
CA CYS A 160 -11.94 13.22 2.71
C CYS A 160 -12.60 13.87 1.48
N PRO A 161 -12.38 13.30 0.28
CA PRO A 161 -12.99 13.82 -0.93
C PRO A 161 -14.50 13.57 -0.93
N ALA A 162 -15.21 14.29 -1.82
CA ALA A 162 -16.65 14.16 -1.94
C ALA A 162 -17.10 12.70 -2.12
N GLY A 163 -18.08 12.27 -1.31
CA GLY A 163 -18.59 10.89 -1.28
C GLY A 163 -18.00 10.02 -0.17
N LEU A 164 -16.84 10.40 0.39
CA LEU A 164 -16.25 9.76 1.57
C LEU A 164 -16.39 10.72 2.75
N LYS A 165 -17.07 10.31 3.83
CA LYS A 165 -17.48 11.23 4.90
C LYS A 165 -16.84 10.92 6.25
N THR A 166 -16.38 9.69 6.44
CA THR A 166 -15.77 9.26 7.71
C THR A 166 -14.28 9.02 7.51
N CYS A 167 -13.50 9.43 8.50
CA CYS A 167 -12.06 9.22 8.54
C CYS A 167 -11.76 8.30 9.72
N GLU A 168 -11.59 7.01 9.44
CA GLU A 168 -11.51 5.97 10.47
C GLU A 168 -10.29 5.09 10.30
N GLU A 169 -9.76 4.63 11.43
CA GLU A 169 -8.65 3.67 11.44
C GLU A 169 -9.17 2.27 11.13
N ILE A 170 -8.54 1.60 10.17
CA ILE A 170 -8.85 0.22 9.80
C ILE A 170 -7.73 -0.66 10.34
N ALA A 171 -8.06 -1.83 10.88
CA ALA A 171 -7.11 -2.76 11.50
C ALA A 171 -5.90 -3.09 10.60
N ASP A 172 -6.11 -3.17 9.28
CA ASP A 172 -5.06 -3.50 8.30
C ASP A 172 -4.21 -2.28 7.85
N SER A 173 -4.47 -1.08 8.36
CA SER A 173 -3.84 0.17 7.88
C SER A 173 -2.62 0.61 8.66
N ALA A 174 -2.10 -0.22 9.56
CA ALA A 174 -0.94 0.07 10.41
C ALA A 174 -1.08 1.42 11.17
N GLY A 175 -2.25 1.66 11.75
CA GLY A 175 -2.54 2.88 12.53
C GLY A 175 -2.88 4.12 11.70
N ARG A 176 -3.07 3.98 10.38
CA ARG A 176 -3.51 5.08 9.51
C ARG A 176 -5.02 5.09 9.34
N LYS A 177 -5.60 6.29 9.32
CA LYS A 177 -7.01 6.51 9.04
C LYS A 177 -7.25 6.63 7.54
N MET A 178 -8.39 6.12 7.10
CA MET A 178 -8.81 6.06 5.72
C MET A 178 -10.18 6.71 5.57
N CYS A 179 -10.41 7.30 4.41
CA CYS A 179 -11.69 7.84 4.02
C CYS A 179 -12.64 6.72 3.62
N LEU A 180 -13.71 6.56 4.39
CA LEU A 180 -14.75 5.57 4.13
C LEU A 180 -15.99 6.24 3.55
N PRO A 181 -16.75 5.55 2.69
CA PRO A 181 -18.07 6.00 2.31
C PRO A 181 -18.87 6.14 3.59
N GLY A 182 -19.39 7.35 3.82
CA GLY A 182 -20.22 7.56 5.00
C GLY A 182 -21.35 6.54 4.98
N GLU A 183 -21.63 5.92 6.13
CA GLU A 183 -22.76 5.01 6.26
C GLU A 183 -24.01 5.74 5.77
N SER A 184 -24.40 5.47 4.53
CA SER A 184 -25.72 5.80 4.04
C SER A 184 -26.59 4.87 4.88
N GLY A 185 -27.13 5.41 5.98
CA GLY A 185 -27.58 4.66 7.15
C GLY A 185 -28.18 3.31 6.80
N ALA A 186 -27.79 2.28 7.56
CA ALA A 186 -28.25 0.89 7.44
C ALA A 186 -29.71 0.80 6.94
N GLY A 187 -29.92 0.70 5.62
CA GLY A 187 -31.29 0.82 5.12
C GLY A 187 -31.48 1.25 3.69
N THR A 188 -30.62 0.89 2.74
CA THR A 188 -31.10 0.54 1.39
C THR A 188 -30.09 -0.41 0.78
N ALA A 189 -30.27 -1.71 1.02
CA ALA A 189 -29.73 -2.69 0.11
C ALA A 189 -30.21 -2.31 -1.29
N ALA A 190 -29.29 -2.02 -2.22
CA ALA A 190 -29.64 -1.90 -3.62
C ALA A 190 -30.42 -3.17 -3.98
N PRO A 191 -31.68 -3.07 -4.45
CA PRO A 191 -32.44 -4.26 -4.80
C PRO A 191 -31.66 -4.99 -5.88
N GLY A 192 -31.16 -6.17 -5.51
CA GLY A 192 -30.42 -7.04 -6.41
C GLY A 192 -31.18 -7.16 -7.70
N ALA A 193 -30.50 -6.86 -8.80
CA ALA A 193 -30.96 -7.13 -10.14
C ALA A 193 -31.44 -8.58 -10.18
N LYS A 194 -32.75 -8.79 -10.29
CA LYS A 194 -33.34 -10.12 -10.45
C LYS A 194 -32.72 -10.73 -11.71
N GLY A 195 -31.81 -11.68 -11.51
CA GLY A 195 -31.34 -12.54 -12.57
C GLY A 195 -32.56 -13.17 -13.25
N LYS A 196 -32.70 -12.95 -14.54
CA LYS A 196 -33.66 -13.69 -15.35
C LYS A 196 -33.21 -15.15 -15.35
N ALA A 197 -33.94 -15.98 -14.63
CA ALA A 197 -33.85 -17.42 -14.78
C ALA A 197 -34.14 -17.76 -16.25
N SER A 198 -33.16 -18.37 -16.91
CA SER A 198 -33.31 -18.90 -18.26
C SER A 198 -33.91 -20.29 -18.14
N GLU A 199 -35.23 -20.40 -18.34
CA GLU A 199 -35.88 -21.68 -18.65
C GLU A 199 -35.48 -22.11 -20.06
N ARG A 200 -34.81 -23.27 -20.17
CA ARG A 200 -34.85 -24.17 -21.32
C ARG A 200 -34.67 -25.59 -20.85
#